data_AF-A0A8J4XEE3-F1
#
_entry.id   AF-A0A8J4XEE3-F1
#
_cell.length_a   1.000
_cell.length_b   1.000
_cell.length_c   1.000
_cell.angle_alpha   90.00
_cell.angle_beta   90.00
_cell.angle_gamma   90.00
#
_symmetry.space_group_name_H-M   'P 1'
#
loop_
_entity.id
_entity.type
_entity.pdbx_description
1 polymer ?
#
loop_
_entity_poly.entity_id
_entity_poly.type
_entity_poly.pdbx_seq_one_letter_code
_entity_poly.pdbx_strand_id
1 'polypeptide(L)'
;MALSGNHKAGRVTVFSVPGCSQCLQAKATLQALNLPVCEVDVSHDAAVQAWLDKMTGSSTVPQIFFNNVHIGGNESLQKLAPKELEALVRMVNEKPLPPDALPVPAGNIPITASELSEALRNLIMKLYSDHLSADGKSVDYSAMSKSSCYERYCELAVYLQRVELLSLTHEERLAFFINVYNALVIHGYLRLGFPTNMWQRYRFFNYVSYLIGGEVFTLQDIENGVLRGNRKGIAQLLKPFSKTDPRLQVALPEAEPLIHFALNCGAKACPPIRTYTSNGIVRQLRTAAEVFLEADDGCIVDSVKREVKLSKIFKWYKEDFGDTDEK
;
A
#
# COMPACT_ATOMS: atom_id res chain seq x y z
N MET A 1 -34.27 -5.32 -4.06
CA MET A 1 -33.83 -6.51 -3.28
C MET A 1 -32.32 -6.64 -3.47
N ALA A 2 -31.60 -6.93 -2.38
CA ALA A 2 -30.13 -7.10 -2.26
C ALA A 2 -29.26 -5.83 -2.10
N LEU A 3 -29.09 -5.40 -0.84
CA LEU A 3 -27.86 -4.79 -0.32
C LEU A 3 -27.54 -5.49 1.00
N SER A 4 -26.64 -6.48 0.97
CA SER A 4 -26.04 -7.01 2.20
C SER A 4 -24.67 -7.62 1.88
N GLY A 5 -23.74 -6.78 1.43
CA GLY A 5 -22.33 -7.02 1.68
C GLY A 5 -22.12 -6.78 3.17
N ASN A 6 -21.74 -7.83 3.91
CA ASN A 6 -21.58 -7.83 5.36
C ASN A 6 -20.28 -7.10 5.77
N HIS A 7 -20.10 -5.85 5.34
CA HIS A 7 -18.92 -5.07 5.68
C HIS A 7 -19.15 -4.35 7.01
N LYS A 8 -18.43 -4.77 8.04
CA LYS A 8 -18.44 -4.13 9.36
C LYS A 8 -17.75 -2.77 9.25
N ALA A 9 -18.27 -1.74 9.93
CA ALA A 9 -17.81 -0.36 9.80
C ALA A 9 -16.70 0.04 10.80
N GLY A 10 -16.64 -0.62 11.97
CA GLY A 10 -15.64 -0.41 13.03
C GLY A 10 -14.79 -1.65 13.33
N ARG A 11 -14.09 -1.65 14.47
CA ARG A 11 -13.26 -2.79 14.91
C ARG A 11 -13.33 -3.06 16.41
N VAL A 12 -13.02 -4.29 16.81
CA VAL A 12 -12.65 -4.63 18.19
C VAL A 12 -11.15 -4.91 18.23
N THR A 13 -10.41 -4.31 19.16
CA THR A 13 -8.97 -4.56 19.34
C THR A 13 -8.74 -5.35 20.62
N VAL A 14 -7.95 -6.43 20.55
CA VAL A 14 -7.59 -7.30 21.68
C VAL A 14 -6.07 -7.38 21.78
N PHE A 15 -5.49 -6.72 22.78
CA PHE A 15 -4.08 -6.89 23.12
C PHE A 15 -3.89 -8.21 23.87
N SER A 16 -2.98 -9.06 23.40
CA SER A 16 -2.83 -10.44 23.86
C SER A 16 -1.37 -10.87 23.94
N VAL A 17 -1.14 -12.03 24.58
CA VAL A 17 0.15 -12.74 24.58
C VAL A 17 -0.11 -14.20 24.16
N PRO A 18 0.77 -14.82 23.35
CA PRO A 18 0.64 -16.23 22.96
C PRO A 18 0.51 -17.16 24.17
N GLY A 19 -0.41 -18.12 24.08
CA GLY A 19 -0.65 -19.12 25.15
C GLY A 19 -1.48 -18.62 26.34
N CYS A 20 -1.95 -17.37 26.36
CA CYS A 20 -2.82 -16.88 27.42
C CYS A 20 -4.26 -17.40 27.29
N SER A 21 -4.73 -18.17 28.29
CA SER A 21 -6.09 -18.74 28.32
C SER A 21 -7.19 -17.67 28.34
N GLN A 22 -6.99 -16.57 29.07
CA GLN A 22 -7.94 -15.45 29.14
C GLN A 22 -8.07 -14.72 27.79
N CYS A 23 -6.97 -14.58 27.05
CA CYS A 23 -6.99 -14.01 25.70
C CYS A 23 -7.77 -14.91 24.73
N LEU A 24 -7.57 -16.23 24.80
CA LEU A 24 -8.30 -17.19 23.96
C LEU A 24 -9.81 -17.14 24.22
N GLN A 25 -10.22 -17.11 25.49
CA GLN A 25 -11.63 -17.03 25.87
C GLN A 25 -12.30 -15.73 25.40
N ALA A 26 -11.65 -14.59 25.62
CA ALA A 26 -12.18 -13.29 25.16
C ALA A 26 -12.37 -13.27 23.64
N LYS A 27 -11.39 -13.77 22.88
CA LYS A 27 -11.49 -13.86 21.41
C LYS A 27 -12.62 -14.77 20.96
N ALA A 28 -12.80 -15.93 21.60
CA ALA A 28 -13.91 -16.83 21.29
C ALA A 28 -15.28 -16.18 21.52
N THR A 29 -15.45 -15.44 22.62
CA THR A 29 -16.68 -14.67 22.89
C THR A 29 -16.94 -13.62 21.79
N LEU A 30 -15.92 -12.84 21.43
CA LEU A 30 -16.05 -11.79 20.41
C LEU A 30 -16.31 -12.37 19.00
N GLN A 31 -15.70 -13.52 18.68
CA GLN A 31 -15.96 -14.26 17.45
C GLN A 31 -17.40 -14.78 17.38
N ALA A 32 -17.95 -15.29 18.49
CA ALA A 32 -19.35 -15.73 18.57
C ALA A 32 -20.34 -14.58 18.33
N LEU A 33 -19.95 -13.34 18.62
CA LEU A 33 -20.72 -12.12 18.32
C LEU A 33 -20.57 -11.64 16.87
N ASN A 34 -19.80 -12.35 16.04
CA ASN A 34 -19.53 -12.00 14.64
C ASN A 34 -18.98 -10.57 14.49
N LEU A 35 -18.02 -10.22 15.36
CA LEU A 35 -17.35 -8.92 15.36
C LEU A 35 -16.00 -8.97 14.62
N PRO A 36 -15.60 -7.87 13.96
CA PRO A 36 -14.28 -7.72 13.35
C PRO A 36 -13.20 -7.55 14.44
N VAL A 37 -12.68 -8.66 14.94
CA VAL A 37 -11.64 -8.69 15.97
C VAL A 37 -10.25 -8.55 15.34
N CYS A 38 -9.51 -7.57 15.83
CA CYS A 38 -8.10 -7.37 15.58
C CYS A 38 -7.32 -7.75 16.83
N GLU A 39 -6.41 -8.71 16.71
CA GLU A 39 -5.50 -9.07 17.79
C GLU A 39 -4.24 -8.21 17.71
N VAL A 40 -3.59 -7.94 18.85
CA VAL A 40 -2.28 -7.29 18.93
C VAL A 40 -1.44 -8.09 19.90
N ASP A 41 -0.44 -8.81 19.38
CA ASP A 41 0.53 -9.50 20.23
C ASP A 41 1.47 -8.48 20.86
N VAL A 42 1.46 -8.37 22.19
CA VAL A 42 2.32 -7.46 22.93
C VAL A 42 3.59 -8.12 23.45
N SER A 43 3.77 -9.43 23.29
CA SER A 43 4.85 -10.20 23.94
C SER A 43 6.27 -9.78 23.52
N HIS A 44 6.43 -9.23 22.31
CA HIS A 44 7.73 -8.86 21.76
C HIS A 44 7.90 -7.34 21.54
N ASP A 45 6.96 -6.52 22.02
CA ASP A 45 6.95 -5.08 21.77
C ASP A 45 6.83 -4.29 23.09
N ALA A 46 7.98 -3.94 23.66
CA ALA A 46 8.08 -3.19 24.90
C ALA A 46 7.48 -1.78 24.81
N ALA A 47 7.47 -1.17 23.62
CA ALA A 47 6.86 0.15 23.42
C ALA A 47 5.34 0.05 23.48
N VAL A 48 4.76 -0.98 22.86
CA VAL A 48 3.32 -1.26 22.94
C VAL A 48 2.90 -1.63 24.36
N GLN A 49 3.69 -2.42 25.09
CA GLN A 49 3.42 -2.73 26.50
C GLN A 49 3.40 -1.47 27.37
N ALA A 50 4.41 -0.61 27.25
CA ALA A 50 4.50 0.63 28.03
C ALA A 50 3.37 1.61 27.69
N TRP A 51 3.00 1.69 26.41
CA TRP A 51 1.87 2.49 25.97
C TRP A 51 0.53 1.93 26.48
N LEU A 52 0.35 0.61 26.43
CA LEU A 52 -0.87 -0.05 26.89
C LEU A 52 -1.07 0.18 28.39
N ASP A 53 -0.02 0.03 29.19
CA ASP A 53 -0.04 0.31 30.63
C ASP A 53 -0.40 1.77 30.91
N LYS A 54 0.19 2.72 30.18
CA LYS A 54 -0.14 4.15 30.29
C LYS A 54 -1.60 4.46 29.94
N MET A 55 -2.18 3.75 28.97
CA MET A 55 -3.54 3.98 28.47
C MET A 55 -4.62 3.30 29.31
N THR A 56 -4.36 2.08 29.80
CA THR A 56 -5.35 1.27 30.52
C THR A 56 -5.15 1.29 32.03
N GLY A 57 -3.99 1.75 32.50
CA GLY A 57 -3.55 1.57 33.89
C GLY A 57 -3.27 0.11 34.26
N SER A 58 -3.12 -0.78 33.28
CA SER A 58 -2.91 -2.20 33.50
C SER A 58 -1.92 -2.82 32.52
N SER A 59 -0.93 -3.51 33.07
CA SER A 59 0.02 -4.35 32.33
C SER A 59 -0.49 -5.77 32.03
N THR A 60 -1.74 -6.08 32.39
CA THR A 60 -2.31 -7.43 32.24
C THR A 60 -2.97 -7.60 30.87
N VAL A 61 -2.96 -8.83 30.34
CA VAL A 61 -3.66 -9.19 29.09
C VAL A 61 -4.77 -10.22 29.36
N PRO A 62 -5.88 -10.21 28.59
CA PRO A 62 -6.14 -9.33 27.46
C PRO A 62 -6.51 -7.90 27.87
N GLN A 63 -6.33 -6.92 26.97
CA GLN A 63 -6.99 -5.61 27.05
C GLN A 63 -7.84 -5.42 25.80
N ILE A 64 -9.13 -5.13 26.00
CA ILE A 64 -10.15 -5.18 24.95
C ILE A 64 -10.73 -3.79 24.74
N PHE A 65 -10.82 -3.39 23.47
CA PHE A 65 -11.38 -2.12 23.04
C PHE A 65 -12.41 -2.32 21.93
N PHE A 66 -13.54 -1.63 22.01
CA PHE A 66 -14.50 -1.51 20.92
C PHE A 66 -14.32 -0.11 20.32
N ASN A 67 -13.78 -0.02 19.11
CA ASN A 67 -13.29 1.23 18.53
C ASN A 67 -12.29 1.95 19.47
N ASN A 68 -12.72 3.03 20.15
CA ASN A 68 -11.95 3.79 21.13
C ASN A 68 -12.40 3.53 22.59
N VAL A 69 -13.42 2.72 22.82
CA VAL A 69 -13.96 2.42 24.16
C VAL A 69 -13.20 1.28 24.80
N HIS A 70 -12.51 1.55 25.91
CA HIS A 70 -11.82 0.55 26.72
C HIS A 70 -12.81 -0.25 27.57
N ILE A 71 -12.76 -1.58 27.47
CA ILE A 71 -13.60 -2.50 28.26
C ILE A 71 -12.82 -3.10 29.42
N GLY A 72 -11.50 -3.30 29.26
CA GLY A 72 -10.65 -4.02 30.22
C GLY A 72 -10.33 -5.44 29.75
N GLY A 73 -10.18 -6.36 30.71
CA GLY A 73 -9.82 -7.75 30.42
C GLY A 73 -11.00 -8.67 30.11
N ASN A 74 -10.72 -9.98 30.04
CA ASN A 74 -11.74 -10.98 29.75
C ASN A 74 -12.87 -10.96 30.81
N GLU A 75 -12.54 -10.82 32.09
CA GLU A 75 -13.54 -10.75 33.16
C GLU A 75 -14.49 -9.56 32.98
N SER A 76 -13.96 -8.39 32.61
CA SER A 76 -14.79 -7.22 32.31
C SER A 76 -15.72 -7.48 31.12
N LEU A 77 -15.22 -8.11 30.05
CA LEU A 77 -16.03 -8.47 28.89
C LEU A 77 -17.18 -9.42 29.28
N GLN A 78 -16.91 -10.46 30.08
CA GLN A 78 -17.95 -11.42 30.49
C GLN A 78 -18.97 -10.82 31.45
N LYS A 79 -18.61 -9.75 32.18
CA LYS A 79 -19.49 -9.07 33.15
C LYS A 79 -20.35 -7.96 32.54
N LEU A 80 -20.17 -7.63 31.26
CA LEU A 80 -20.97 -6.59 30.60
C LEU A 80 -22.46 -6.95 30.66
N ALA A 81 -23.29 -5.96 30.99
CA ALA A 81 -24.73 -6.15 30.94
C ALA A 81 -25.18 -6.36 29.48
N PRO A 82 -26.21 -7.19 29.21
CA PRO A 82 -26.64 -7.48 27.83
C PRO A 82 -26.91 -6.22 26.98
N LYS A 83 -27.55 -5.21 27.58
CA LYS A 83 -27.83 -3.93 26.91
C LYS A 83 -26.57 -3.15 26.53
N GLU A 84 -25.54 -3.20 27.36
CA GLU A 84 -24.26 -2.52 27.11
C GLU A 84 -23.51 -3.24 25.99
N LEU A 85 -23.46 -4.57 26.03
CA LEU A 85 -22.85 -5.38 25.00
C LEU A 85 -23.52 -5.18 23.64
N GLU A 86 -24.86 -5.16 23.60
CA GLU A 86 -25.62 -4.86 22.38
C GLU A 86 -25.29 -3.47 21.80
N ALA A 87 -25.17 -2.45 22.66
CA ALA A 87 -24.81 -1.11 22.22
C ALA A 87 -23.39 -1.05 21.62
N LEU A 88 -22.44 -1.77 22.21
CA LEU A 88 -21.06 -1.87 21.71
C LEU A 88 -20.97 -2.64 20.39
N VAL A 89 -21.68 -3.77 20.27
CA VAL A 89 -21.80 -4.55 19.04
C VAL A 89 -22.37 -3.69 17.92
N ARG A 90 -23.46 -2.96 18.20
CA ARG A 90 -24.09 -2.05 17.26
C ARG A 90 -23.14 -0.93 16.83
N MET A 91 -22.38 -0.37 17.76
CA MET A 91 -21.37 0.65 17.47
C MET A 91 -20.34 0.18 16.45
N VAL A 92 -19.81 -1.03 16.62
CA VAL A 92 -18.82 -1.63 15.71
C VAL A 92 -19.43 -1.98 14.35
N ASN A 93 -20.70 -2.37 14.32
CA ASN A 93 -21.36 -2.74 13.06
C ASN A 93 -21.77 -1.52 12.23
N GLU A 94 -22.29 -0.47 12.86
CA GLU A 94 -22.98 0.64 12.17
C GLU A 94 -22.13 1.90 12.02
N LYS A 95 -21.15 2.15 12.91
CA LYS A 95 -20.37 3.39 12.88
C LYS A 95 -19.01 3.15 12.24
N PRO A 96 -18.55 4.03 11.33
CA PRO A 96 -17.21 3.95 10.80
C PRO A 96 -16.19 4.09 11.94
N LEU A 97 -15.04 3.43 11.79
CA LEU A 97 -13.95 3.52 12.74
C LEU A 97 -13.61 5.00 13.00
N PRO A 98 -13.71 5.47 14.25
CA PRO A 98 -13.51 6.89 14.52
C PRO A 98 -12.02 7.26 14.39
N PRO A 99 -11.68 8.51 14.03
CA PRO A 99 -10.28 8.93 13.80
C PRO A 99 -9.35 8.77 15.01
N ASP A 100 -9.92 8.70 16.21
CA ASP A 100 -9.25 8.51 17.50
C ASP A 100 -9.21 7.04 17.95
N ALA A 101 -9.72 6.10 17.14
CA ALA A 101 -9.60 4.67 17.44
C ALA A 101 -8.12 4.28 17.55
N LEU A 102 -7.79 3.53 18.61
CA LEU A 102 -6.41 3.22 18.98
C LEU A 102 -5.60 2.74 17.77
N PRO A 103 -4.43 3.32 17.46
CA PRO A 103 -3.58 2.79 16.43
C PRO A 103 -3.18 1.36 16.82
N VAL A 104 -3.71 0.39 16.09
CA VAL A 104 -3.29 -1.00 16.23
C VAL A 104 -1.83 -1.06 15.74
N PRO A 105 -0.87 -1.49 16.56
CA PRO A 105 0.45 -1.89 16.09
C PRO A 105 0.17 -2.98 15.08
N ALA A 106 0.42 -2.73 13.80
CA ALA A 106 -0.10 -3.51 12.67
C ALA A 106 0.38 -4.99 12.60
N GLY A 107 0.90 -5.52 13.71
CA GLY A 107 1.34 -6.88 13.89
C GLY A 107 0.29 -7.98 13.78
N ASN A 108 -1.03 -7.73 13.80
CA ASN A 108 -2.04 -8.81 13.74
C ASN A 108 -3.43 -8.41 13.18
N ILE A 109 -3.49 -7.46 12.26
CA ILE A 109 -4.54 -7.48 11.22
C ILE A 109 -3.87 -8.12 10.01
N PRO A 110 -4.42 -9.17 9.37
CA PRO A 110 -4.01 -9.50 8.02
C PRO A 110 -4.48 -8.34 7.13
N ILE A 111 -3.73 -7.24 7.12
CA ILE A 111 -3.85 -6.23 6.09
C ILE A 111 -3.45 -6.99 4.83
N THR A 112 -4.41 -7.21 3.96
CA THR A 112 -4.14 -7.88 2.69
C THR A 112 -3.09 -7.05 1.93
N ALA A 113 -2.35 -7.69 1.02
CA ALA A 113 -1.39 -6.97 0.19
C ALA A 113 -2.07 -5.75 -0.48
N SER A 114 -3.27 -5.96 -1.01
CA SER A 114 -4.13 -4.94 -1.62
C SER A 114 -4.36 -3.75 -0.68
N GLU A 115 -4.94 -3.99 0.50
CA GLU A 115 -5.22 -2.94 1.49
C GLU A 115 -3.95 -2.20 1.93
N LEU A 116 -2.84 -2.92 2.12
CA LEU A 116 -1.57 -2.33 2.53
C LEU A 116 -1.04 -1.38 1.45
N SER A 117 -1.02 -1.84 0.20
CA SER A 117 -0.53 -1.04 -0.92
C SER A 117 -1.39 0.20 -1.16
N GLU A 118 -2.72 0.06 -1.05
CA GLU A 118 -3.66 1.17 -1.17
C GLU A 118 -3.49 2.18 -0.03
N ALA A 119 -3.32 1.71 1.21
CA ALA A 119 -3.08 2.56 2.37
C ALA A 119 -1.76 3.35 2.24
N LEU A 120 -0.67 2.69 1.86
CA LEU A 120 0.63 3.33 1.61
C LEU A 120 0.50 4.42 0.55
N ARG A 121 -0.20 4.10 -0.54
CA ARG A 121 -0.40 5.00 -1.66
C ARG A 121 -1.23 6.23 -1.27
N ASN A 122 -2.33 6.03 -0.55
CA ASN A 122 -3.20 7.09 -0.06
C ASN A 122 -2.46 8.03 0.92
N LEU A 123 -1.63 7.48 1.81
CA LEU A 123 -0.82 8.29 2.72
C LEU A 123 0.20 9.15 1.96
N ILE A 124 0.88 8.60 0.95
CA ILE A 124 1.79 9.39 0.12
C ILE A 124 1.06 10.49 -0.66
N MET A 125 -0.15 10.22 -1.17
CA MET A 125 -0.95 11.28 -1.81
C MET A 125 -1.32 12.38 -0.83
N LYS A 126 -1.77 12.00 0.37
CA LYS A 126 -2.12 12.96 1.41
C LYS A 126 -0.91 13.80 1.78
N LEU A 127 0.25 13.17 2.02
CA LEU A 127 1.50 13.85 2.30
C LEU A 127 1.83 14.88 1.21
N TYR A 128 1.80 14.45 -0.04
CA TYR A 128 2.07 15.31 -1.19
C TYR A 128 1.11 16.50 -1.25
N SER A 129 -0.19 16.26 -1.07
CA SER A 129 -1.23 17.31 -1.07
C SER A 129 -1.05 18.31 0.08
N ASP A 130 -0.78 17.83 1.29
CA ASP A 130 -0.70 18.64 2.50
C ASP A 130 0.51 19.60 2.48
N HIS A 131 1.53 19.30 1.67
CA HIS A 131 2.77 20.06 1.59
C HIS A 131 3.04 20.65 0.19
N LEU A 132 2.06 20.59 -0.71
CA LEU A 132 2.13 21.25 -2.00
C LEU A 132 2.00 22.77 -1.80
N SER A 133 2.87 23.55 -2.42
CA SER A 133 2.80 25.01 -2.39
C SER A 133 1.49 25.50 -3.00
N ALA A 134 1.02 26.68 -2.58
CA ALA A 134 -0.25 27.26 -3.03
C ALA A 134 -0.34 27.46 -4.55
N ASP A 135 0.80 27.57 -5.24
CA ASP A 135 0.89 27.66 -6.70
C ASP A 135 0.92 26.29 -7.41
N GLY A 136 0.94 25.19 -6.67
CA GLY A 136 1.02 23.81 -7.19
C GLY A 136 2.37 23.42 -7.77
N LYS A 137 3.41 24.25 -7.66
CA LYS A 137 4.68 24.07 -8.40
C LYS A 137 5.81 23.44 -7.60
N SER A 138 5.70 23.42 -6.28
CA SER A 138 6.73 22.92 -5.39
C SER A 138 6.14 22.20 -4.19
N VAL A 139 6.90 21.30 -3.59
CA VAL A 139 6.47 20.54 -2.41
C VAL A 139 7.49 20.77 -1.30
N ASP A 140 7.01 21.08 -0.09
CA ASP A 140 7.88 21.25 1.08
C ASP A 140 8.26 19.88 1.68
N TYR A 141 9.29 19.27 1.09
CA TYR A 141 9.83 17.98 1.54
C TYR A 141 10.36 18.03 2.98
N SER A 142 10.84 19.19 3.44
CA SER A 142 11.38 19.37 4.80
C SER A 142 10.26 19.25 5.83
N ALA A 143 9.16 19.99 5.64
CA ALA A 143 7.99 19.91 6.50
C ALA A 143 7.34 18.52 6.41
N MET A 144 7.24 17.95 5.20
CA MET A 144 6.64 16.64 4.97
C MET A 144 7.30 15.54 5.79
N SER A 145 8.65 15.52 5.83
CA SER A 145 9.43 14.52 6.56
C SER A 145 9.25 14.55 8.09
N LYS A 146 8.67 15.63 8.63
CA LYS A 146 8.42 15.82 10.08
C LYS A 146 6.96 15.62 10.47
N SER A 147 6.10 15.32 9.50
CA SER A 147 4.67 15.17 9.73
C SER A 147 4.33 13.79 10.34
N SER A 148 3.30 13.74 11.17
CA SER A 148 2.78 12.48 11.72
C SER A 148 2.25 11.53 10.63
N CYS A 149 1.81 12.08 9.49
CA CYS A 149 1.41 11.30 8.32
C CYS A 149 2.60 10.54 7.71
N TYR A 150 3.79 11.14 7.73
CA TYR A 150 5.02 10.53 7.22
C TYR A 150 5.53 9.44 8.16
N GLU A 151 5.48 9.68 9.47
CA GLU A 151 5.74 8.64 10.48
C GLU A 151 4.82 7.44 10.28
N ARG A 152 3.51 7.69 10.12
CA ARG A 152 2.53 6.64 9.87
C ARG A 152 2.78 5.88 8.56
N TYR A 153 3.22 6.56 7.51
CA TYR A 153 3.62 5.92 6.26
C TYR A 153 4.82 4.99 6.47
N CYS A 154 5.86 5.45 7.18
CA CYS A 154 7.03 4.63 7.49
C CYS A 154 6.65 3.39 8.31
N GLU A 155 5.78 3.52 9.32
CA GLU A 155 5.25 2.39 10.09
C GLU A 155 4.54 1.37 9.19
N LEU A 156 3.68 1.84 8.28
CA LEU A 156 2.97 0.95 7.35
C LEU A 156 3.94 0.27 6.37
N ALA A 157 4.97 0.97 5.90
CA ALA A 157 5.92 0.41 4.94
C ALA A 157 6.69 -0.79 5.53
N VAL A 158 6.88 -0.82 6.86
CA VAL A 158 7.48 -1.98 7.55
C VAL A 158 6.66 -3.26 7.36
N TYR A 159 5.34 -3.17 7.17
CA TYR A 159 4.49 -4.36 6.96
C TYR A 159 4.69 -5.04 5.62
N LEU A 160 5.30 -4.35 4.64
CA LEU A 160 5.62 -4.95 3.34
C LEU A 160 6.46 -6.22 3.51
N GLN A 161 7.34 -6.27 4.51
CA GLN A 161 8.21 -7.43 4.76
C GLN A 161 7.45 -8.72 5.09
N ARG A 162 6.17 -8.63 5.50
CA ARG A 162 5.33 -9.76 5.92
C ARG A 162 4.26 -10.15 4.88
N VAL A 163 4.24 -9.47 3.73
CA VAL A 163 3.23 -9.73 2.69
C VAL A 163 3.49 -11.07 2.01
N GLU A 164 2.45 -11.91 1.92
CA GLU A 164 2.47 -13.11 1.09
C GLU A 164 2.20 -12.73 -0.37
N LEU A 165 3.19 -12.96 -1.24
CA LEU A 165 3.15 -12.51 -2.65
C LEU A 165 2.69 -13.61 -3.61
N LEU A 166 2.92 -14.88 -3.26
CA LEU A 166 2.68 -16.01 -4.17
C LEU A 166 1.20 -16.35 -4.31
N SER A 167 0.39 -16.01 -3.30
CA SER A 167 -1.06 -16.22 -3.32
C SER A 167 -1.84 -15.13 -4.05
N LEU A 168 -1.20 -14.04 -4.47
CA LEU A 168 -1.88 -12.92 -5.12
C LEU A 168 -2.39 -13.30 -6.51
N THR A 169 -3.62 -12.88 -6.83
CA THR A 169 -4.11 -12.94 -8.20
C THR A 169 -3.30 -12.00 -9.11
N HIS A 170 -3.51 -12.12 -10.42
CA HIS A 170 -2.87 -11.24 -11.38
C HIS A 170 -3.20 -9.76 -11.12
N GLU A 171 -4.47 -9.45 -10.89
CA GLU A 171 -4.97 -8.10 -10.64
C GLU A 171 -4.48 -7.54 -9.30
N GLU A 172 -4.47 -8.35 -8.25
CA GLU A 172 -3.93 -7.97 -6.94
C GLU A 172 -2.44 -7.66 -7.04
N ARG A 173 -1.68 -8.50 -7.74
CA ARG A 173 -0.24 -8.31 -7.93
C ARG A 173 0.06 -7.03 -8.71
N LEU A 174 -0.66 -6.76 -9.79
CA LEU A 174 -0.52 -5.53 -10.56
C LEU A 174 -0.79 -4.29 -9.68
N ALA A 175 -1.96 -4.25 -9.04
CA ALA A 175 -2.34 -3.12 -8.19
C ALA A 175 -1.33 -2.91 -7.04
N PHE A 176 -0.93 -4.00 -6.38
CA PHE A 176 0.04 -3.99 -5.30
C PHE A 176 1.37 -3.36 -5.72
N PHE A 177 2.00 -3.90 -6.76
CA PHE A 177 3.34 -3.46 -7.17
C PHE A 177 3.33 -2.05 -7.80
N ILE A 178 2.27 -1.66 -8.52
CA ILE A 178 2.14 -0.30 -9.04
C ILE A 178 2.01 0.71 -7.88
N ASN A 179 1.16 0.42 -6.90
CA ASN A 179 0.99 1.28 -5.72
C ASN A 179 2.30 1.39 -4.92
N VAL A 180 2.97 0.26 -4.66
CA VAL A 180 4.23 0.22 -3.91
C VAL A 180 5.34 0.94 -4.67
N TYR A 181 5.50 0.73 -5.97
CA TYR A 181 6.47 1.45 -6.80
C TYR A 181 6.24 2.97 -6.71
N ASN A 182 4.99 3.40 -6.95
CA ASN A 182 4.65 4.82 -6.95
C ASN A 182 4.87 5.48 -5.58
N ALA A 183 4.59 4.74 -4.50
CA ALA A 183 4.88 5.20 -3.14
C ALA A 183 6.40 5.26 -2.88
N LEU A 184 7.15 4.23 -3.29
CA LEU A 184 8.59 4.13 -3.10
C LEU A 184 9.36 5.23 -3.83
N VAL A 185 8.95 5.64 -5.03
CA VAL A 185 9.55 6.79 -5.74
C VAL A 185 9.51 8.05 -4.88
N ILE A 186 8.32 8.39 -4.35
CA ILE A 186 8.15 9.60 -3.54
C ILE A 186 8.89 9.48 -2.21
N HIS A 187 8.83 8.33 -1.55
CA HIS A 187 9.59 8.08 -0.33
C HIS A 187 11.11 8.19 -0.56
N GLY A 188 11.60 7.68 -1.69
CA GLY A 188 12.99 7.83 -2.10
C GLY A 188 13.38 9.30 -2.26
N TYR A 189 12.53 10.13 -2.89
CA TYR A 189 12.78 11.58 -2.99
C TYR A 189 12.79 12.28 -1.64
N LEU A 190 11.89 11.91 -0.73
CA LEU A 190 11.86 12.44 0.63
C LEU A 190 13.14 12.13 1.40
N ARG A 191 13.68 10.91 1.24
CA ARG A 191 14.85 10.44 1.99
C ARG A 191 16.18 10.83 1.38
N LEU A 192 16.28 10.80 0.05
CA LEU A 192 17.55 10.90 -0.68
C LEU A 192 17.64 12.16 -1.55
N GLY A 193 16.54 12.91 -1.68
CA GLY A 193 16.43 14.02 -2.62
C GLY A 193 16.19 13.56 -4.06
N PHE A 194 15.97 14.55 -4.94
CA PHE A 194 15.74 14.29 -6.36
C PHE A 194 17.04 14.03 -7.11
N PRO A 195 17.09 13.03 -8.01
CA PRO A 195 18.22 12.87 -8.89
C PRO A 195 18.29 14.05 -9.87
N THR A 196 19.43 14.74 -9.87
CA THR A 196 19.65 15.94 -10.71
C THR A 196 20.33 15.62 -12.04
N ASN A 197 20.86 14.40 -12.20
CA ASN A 197 21.56 13.97 -13.40
C ASN A 197 21.31 12.47 -13.69
N MET A 198 21.74 12.03 -14.88
CA MET A 198 21.52 10.67 -15.36
C MET A 198 22.11 9.58 -14.46
N TRP A 199 23.29 9.82 -13.88
CA TRP A 199 23.95 8.83 -13.03
C TRP A 199 23.28 8.72 -11.65
N GLN A 200 22.89 9.85 -11.06
CA GLN A 200 22.07 9.86 -9.85
C GLN A 200 20.72 9.18 -10.09
N ARG A 201 20.11 9.40 -11.25
CA ARG A 201 18.87 8.73 -11.66
C ARG A 201 19.08 7.23 -11.78
N TYR A 202 20.13 6.78 -12.48
CA TYR A 202 20.47 5.37 -12.58
C TYR A 202 20.62 4.74 -11.19
N ARG A 203 21.40 5.35 -10.30
CA ARG A 203 21.54 4.86 -8.92
C ARG A 203 20.22 4.84 -8.16
N PHE A 204 19.42 5.88 -8.29
CA PHE A 204 18.13 5.96 -7.60
C PHE A 204 17.26 4.75 -7.91
N PHE A 205 17.04 4.45 -9.19
CA PHE A 205 16.18 3.34 -9.59
C PHE A 205 16.77 1.94 -9.30
N ASN A 206 18.10 1.82 -9.23
CA ASN A 206 18.79 0.55 -8.97
C ASN A 206 19.10 0.28 -7.48
N TYR A 207 18.95 1.26 -6.58
CA TYR A 207 19.29 1.08 -5.15
C TYR A 207 18.16 1.45 -4.19
N VAL A 208 17.20 2.30 -4.59
CA VAL A 208 16.03 2.58 -3.75
C VAL A 208 15.13 1.35 -3.75
N SER A 209 14.90 0.79 -2.57
CA SER A 209 14.26 -0.51 -2.41
C SER A 209 13.40 -0.62 -1.14
N TYR A 210 12.50 -1.59 -1.16
CA TYR A 210 11.82 -2.11 0.04
C TYR A 210 12.11 -3.59 0.26
N LEU A 211 12.01 -4.02 1.52
CA LEU A 211 11.89 -5.44 1.89
C LEU A 211 10.41 -5.82 1.78
N ILE A 212 10.07 -6.70 0.85
CA ILE A 212 8.70 -7.12 0.56
C ILE A 212 8.64 -8.65 0.58
N GLY A 213 7.82 -9.23 1.46
CA GLY A 213 7.68 -10.68 1.59
C GLY A 213 9.00 -11.42 1.83
N GLY A 214 9.90 -10.81 2.62
CA GLY A 214 11.23 -11.37 2.91
C GLY A 214 12.33 -11.09 1.87
N GLU A 215 12.00 -10.50 0.72
CA GLU A 215 12.95 -10.24 -0.36
C GLU A 215 13.12 -8.74 -0.64
N VAL A 216 14.30 -8.32 -1.09
CA VAL A 216 14.56 -6.91 -1.41
C VAL A 216 14.15 -6.63 -2.86
N PHE A 217 13.30 -5.62 -3.06
CA PHE A 217 12.87 -5.16 -4.37
C PHE A 217 13.24 -3.70 -4.57
N THR A 218 14.11 -3.44 -5.55
CA THR A 218 14.39 -2.08 -6.04
C THR A 218 13.26 -1.58 -6.95
N LEU A 219 13.22 -0.29 -7.25
CA LEU A 219 12.31 0.24 -8.28
C LEU A 219 12.51 -0.48 -9.63
N GLN A 220 13.77 -0.71 -10.01
CA GLN A 220 14.14 -1.45 -11.22
C GLN A 220 13.59 -2.89 -11.19
N ASP A 221 13.67 -3.57 -10.04
CA ASP A 221 13.16 -4.94 -9.86
C ASP A 221 11.64 -4.99 -9.97
N ILE A 222 10.93 -4.02 -9.38
CA ILE A 222 9.47 -3.97 -9.44
C ILE A 222 9.00 -3.73 -10.88
N GLU A 223 9.54 -2.70 -11.55
CA GLU A 223 9.13 -2.38 -12.92
C GLU A 223 9.52 -3.49 -13.89
N ASN A 224 10.80 -3.84 -13.95
CA ASN A 224 11.33 -4.68 -15.02
C ASN A 224 11.31 -6.17 -14.67
N GLY A 225 11.52 -6.48 -13.38
CA GLY A 225 11.55 -7.84 -12.86
C GLY A 225 10.14 -8.40 -12.69
N VAL A 226 9.28 -7.66 -12.00
CA VAL A 226 7.92 -8.12 -11.69
C VAL A 226 6.92 -7.75 -12.79
N LEU A 227 6.69 -6.46 -13.01
CA LEU A 227 5.58 -5.97 -13.84
C LEU A 227 5.81 -6.16 -15.36
N ARG A 228 7.06 -6.15 -15.82
CA ARG A 228 7.41 -6.46 -17.21
C ARG A 228 7.77 -7.93 -17.45
N GLY A 229 7.52 -8.83 -16.50
CA GLY A 229 7.81 -10.26 -16.67
C GLY A 229 9.31 -10.58 -16.85
N ASN A 230 10.14 -10.01 -15.98
CA ASN A 230 11.60 -10.18 -15.97
C ASN A 230 12.28 -9.82 -17.31
N ARG A 231 11.83 -8.72 -17.92
CA ARG A 231 12.43 -8.13 -19.13
C ARG A 231 13.61 -7.24 -18.78
N LYS A 232 14.48 -7.03 -19.77
CA LYS A 232 15.64 -6.15 -19.64
C LYS A 232 15.19 -4.69 -19.61
N GLY A 233 15.68 -3.93 -18.63
CA GLY A 233 15.41 -2.49 -18.53
C GLY A 233 16.20 -1.65 -19.54
N ILE A 234 15.75 -0.42 -19.75
CA ILE A 234 16.49 0.56 -20.55
C ILE A 234 17.86 0.80 -19.90
N ALA A 235 18.92 0.80 -20.70
CA ALA A 235 20.31 0.97 -20.26
C ALA A 235 20.80 -0.08 -19.23
N GLN A 236 20.07 -1.18 -19.05
CA GLN A 236 20.57 -2.34 -18.32
C GLN A 236 21.29 -3.29 -19.27
N LEU A 237 22.17 -4.15 -18.75
CA LEU A 237 22.82 -5.20 -19.54
C LEU A 237 22.14 -6.56 -19.36
N LEU A 238 21.61 -6.84 -18.17
CA LEU A 238 21.08 -8.12 -17.75
C LEU A 238 19.59 -7.99 -17.36
N LYS A 239 18.91 -9.15 -17.28
CA LYS A 239 17.58 -9.25 -16.68
C LYS A 239 17.68 -9.00 -15.16
N PRO A 240 16.66 -8.41 -14.53
CA PRO A 240 16.65 -8.18 -13.07
C PRO A 240 16.85 -9.46 -12.26
N PHE A 241 16.16 -10.54 -12.63
CA PHE A 241 16.18 -11.80 -11.88
C PHE A 241 16.84 -12.93 -12.67
N SER A 242 17.74 -13.64 -12.02
CA SER A 242 18.32 -14.88 -12.55
C SER A 242 17.34 -16.06 -12.44
N LYS A 243 17.66 -17.20 -13.06
CA LYS A 243 16.81 -18.41 -12.99
C LYS A 243 16.67 -19.00 -11.58
N THR A 244 17.64 -18.72 -10.71
CA THR A 244 17.67 -19.19 -9.32
C THR A 244 17.24 -18.11 -8.32
N ASP A 245 16.87 -16.93 -8.81
CA ASP A 245 16.40 -15.83 -7.95
C ASP A 245 14.98 -16.12 -7.47
N PRO A 246 14.72 -16.19 -6.15
CA PRO A 246 13.40 -16.52 -5.62
C PRO A 246 12.32 -15.51 -6.06
N ARG A 247 12.71 -14.25 -6.30
CA ARG A 247 11.80 -13.16 -6.72
C ARG A 247 11.22 -13.41 -8.12
N LEU A 248 11.85 -14.26 -8.93
CA LEU A 248 11.34 -14.62 -10.26
C LEU A 248 9.94 -15.25 -10.20
N GLN A 249 9.61 -15.95 -9.12
CA GLN A 249 8.28 -16.58 -8.93
C GLN A 249 7.15 -15.55 -8.81
N VAL A 250 7.48 -14.31 -8.46
CA VAL A 250 6.52 -13.21 -8.34
C VAL A 250 6.31 -12.52 -9.70
N ALA A 251 7.19 -12.71 -10.67
CA ALA A 251 7.10 -12.04 -11.96
C ALA A 251 5.79 -12.37 -12.71
N LEU A 252 5.25 -11.39 -13.43
CA LEU A 252 4.13 -11.64 -14.33
C LEU A 252 4.55 -12.58 -15.47
N PRO A 253 3.65 -13.46 -15.94
CA PRO A 253 3.96 -14.36 -17.04
C PRO A 253 4.24 -13.59 -18.35
N GLU A 254 3.54 -12.48 -18.57
CA GLU A 254 3.74 -11.55 -19.67
C GLU A 254 3.85 -10.11 -19.15
N ALA A 255 4.48 -9.23 -19.93
CA ALA A 255 4.56 -7.82 -19.60
C ALA A 255 3.18 -7.16 -19.74
N GLU A 256 2.78 -6.37 -18.74
CA GLU A 256 1.61 -5.50 -18.84
C GLU A 256 2.03 -4.15 -19.43
N PRO A 257 1.74 -3.84 -20.71
CA PRO A 257 2.22 -2.61 -21.36
C PRO A 257 1.65 -1.34 -20.74
N LEU A 258 0.44 -1.39 -20.17
CA LEU A 258 -0.21 -0.19 -19.65
C LEU A 258 0.45 0.35 -18.37
N ILE A 259 1.33 -0.42 -17.71
CA ILE A 259 2.09 0.07 -16.55
C ILE A 259 2.93 1.30 -16.90
N HIS A 260 3.37 1.44 -18.14
CA HIS A 260 4.20 2.57 -18.61
C HIS A 260 3.52 3.93 -18.46
N PHE A 261 2.19 3.93 -18.39
CA PHE A 261 1.37 5.12 -18.18
C PHE A 261 0.94 5.30 -16.72
N ALA A 262 1.15 4.27 -15.88
CA ALA A 262 0.72 4.22 -14.50
C ALA A 262 1.86 4.42 -13.49
N LEU A 263 3.08 4.07 -13.87
CA LEU A 263 4.27 4.21 -13.03
C LEU A 263 4.83 5.63 -13.08
N ASN A 264 5.14 6.18 -11.90
CA ASN A 264 5.76 7.48 -11.77
C ASN A 264 7.22 7.39 -12.26
N CYS A 265 7.48 7.94 -13.45
CA CYS A 265 8.82 8.01 -14.00
C CYS A 265 9.72 9.05 -13.29
N GLY A 266 9.22 9.76 -12.28
CA GLY A 266 10.04 10.67 -11.49
C GLY A 266 10.34 12.01 -12.15
N ALA A 267 9.55 12.38 -13.18
CA ALA A 267 9.62 13.68 -13.82
C ALA A 267 8.77 14.70 -13.06
N LYS A 268 9.13 16.00 -13.14
CA LYS A 268 8.43 17.12 -12.47
C LYS A 268 6.95 17.28 -12.88
N ALA A 269 6.54 16.67 -13.99
CA ALA A 269 5.19 16.72 -14.52
C ALA A 269 4.68 15.29 -14.73
N CYS A 270 4.23 14.64 -13.66
CA CYS A 270 3.37 13.46 -13.78
C CYS A 270 1.97 13.87 -13.28
N PRO A 271 0.90 13.64 -14.06
CA PRO A 271 -0.46 14.01 -13.69
C PRO A 271 -0.91 13.28 -12.41
N PRO A 272 -1.95 13.78 -11.70
CA PRO A 272 -2.28 13.34 -10.35
C PRO A 272 -2.57 11.84 -10.29
N ILE A 273 -1.62 11.16 -9.65
CA ILE A 273 -1.47 9.72 -9.54
C ILE A 273 -2.71 9.20 -8.78
N ARG A 274 -3.39 8.19 -9.33
CA ARG A 274 -4.51 7.51 -8.67
C ARG A 274 -4.00 6.36 -7.79
N THR A 275 -4.84 5.91 -6.86
CA THR A 275 -4.61 4.65 -6.14
C THR A 275 -5.25 3.53 -6.95
N TYR A 276 -4.50 2.47 -7.21
CA TYR A 276 -4.96 1.34 -8.00
C TYR A 276 -5.56 0.28 -7.09
N THR A 277 -6.71 -0.28 -7.44
CA THR A 277 -7.37 -1.35 -6.69
C THR A 277 -7.42 -2.60 -7.53
N SER A 278 -7.38 -3.79 -6.93
CA SER A 278 -7.45 -5.05 -7.67
C SER A 278 -8.70 -5.14 -8.55
N ASN A 279 -9.85 -4.75 -8.03
CA ASN A 279 -11.12 -4.75 -8.78
C ASN A 279 -11.16 -3.70 -9.92
N GLY A 280 -10.37 -2.63 -9.83
CA GLY A 280 -10.38 -1.50 -10.76
C GLY A 280 -9.22 -1.48 -11.76
N ILE A 281 -8.18 -2.29 -11.54
CA ILE A 281 -6.86 -2.13 -12.15
C ILE A 281 -6.91 -2.01 -13.67
N VAL A 282 -7.63 -2.91 -14.34
CA VAL A 282 -7.72 -2.93 -15.82
C VAL A 282 -8.30 -1.62 -16.36
N ARG A 283 -9.40 -1.15 -15.77
CA ARG A 283 -10.03 0.13 -16.16
C ARG A 283 -9.12 1.30 -15.83
N GLN A 284 -8.51 1.30 -14.65
CA GLN A 284 -7.64 2.38 -14.18
C GLN A 284 -6.37 2.53 -15.04
N LEU A 285 -5.78 1.41 -15.48
CA LEU A 285 -4.64 1.40 -16.40
C LEU A 285 -5.01 1.94 -17.78
N ARG A 286 -6.17 1.55 -18.32
CA ARG A 286 -6.67 2.10 -19.59
C ARG A 286 -6.90 3.60 -19.51
N THR A 287 -7.57 4.06 -18.45
CA THR A 287 -7.77 5.50 -18.24
C THR A 287 -6.43 6.25 -18.08
N ALA A 288 -5.43 5.65 -17.44
CA ALA A 288 -4.10 6.26 -17.36
C ALA A 288 -3.46 6.40 -18.75
N ALA A 289 -3.60 5.39 -19.61
CA ALA A 289 -3.11 5.43 -20.99
C ALA A 289 -3.85 6.46 -21.85
N GLU A 290 -5.18 6.54 -21.75
CA GLU A 290 -6.01 7.55 -22.44
C GLU A 290 -5.56 8.97 -22.05
N VAL A 291 -5.46 9.25 -20.74
CA VAL A 291 -5.01 10.55 -20.23
C VAL A 291 -3.60 10.90 -20.71
N PHE A 292 -2.71 9.90 -20.77
CA PHE A 292 -1.35 10.11 -21.28
C PHE A 292 -1.36 10.45 -22.77
N LEU A 293 -2.14 9.74 -23.59
CA LEU A 293 -2.22 9.96 -25.03
C LEU A 293 -2.86 11.31 -25.39
N GLU A 294 -3.80 11.78 -24.56
CA GLU A 294 -4.42 13.10 -24.69
C GLU A 294 -3.50 14.26 -24.27
N ALA A 295 -2.41 13.98 -23.55
CA ALA A 295 -1.45 15.00 -23.15
C ALA A 295 -0.55 15.44 -24.32
N ASP A 296 -0.06 16.69 -24.25
CA ASP A 296 0.75 17.33 -25.31
C ASP A 296 2.03 16.54 -25.69
N ASP A 297 2.53 15.68 -24.81
CA ASP A 297 3.72 14.85 -25.01
C ASP A 297 3.42 13.37 -25.34
N GLY A 298 2.14 12.97 -25.31
CA GLY A 298 1.68 11.60 -25.56
C GLY A 298 1.55 11.28 -27.04
N CYS A 299 0.58 11.92 -27.71
CA CYS A 299 0.29 11.74 -29.13
C CYS A 299 -0.10 13.07 -29.79
N ILE A 300 0.69 13.54 -30.75
CA ILE A 300 0.38 14.75 -31.52
C ILE A 300 0.05 14.34 -32.95
N VAL A 301 -1.16 14.68 -33.40
CA VAL A 301 -1.62 14.48 -34.77
C VAL A 301 -1.53 15.80 -35.54
N ASP A 302 -0.57 15.91 -36.46
CA ASP A 302 -0.46 17.04 -37.40
C ASP A 302 -1.23 16.69 -38.68
N SER A 303 -2.49 17.11 -38.76
CA SER A 303 -3.38 16.81 -39.90
C SER A 303 -2.96 17.53 -41.20
N VAL A 304 -2.24 18.65 -41.09
CA VAL A 304 -1.73 19.41 -42.24
C VAL A 304 -0.54 18.70 -42.86
N LYS A 305 0.39 18.21 -42.04
CA LYS A 305 1.56 17.45 -42.50
C LYS A 305 1.28 15.96 -42.70
N ARG A 306 0.11 15.48 -42.24
CA ARG A 306 -0.26 14.06 -42.20
C ARG A 306 0.75 13.22 -41.41
N GLU A 307 1.22 13.77 -40.29
CA GLU A 307 2.20 13.13 -39.41
C GLU A 307 1.58 12.83 -38.04
N VAL A 308 1.92 11.68 -37.46
CA VAL A 308 1.63 11.36 -36.06
C VAL A 308 2.95 11.29 -35.31
N LYS A 309 3.08 12.05 -34.23
CA LYS A 309 4.24 12.02 -33.33
C LYS A 309 3.83 11.40 -32.01
N LEU A 310 4.48 10.30 -31.66
CA LEU A 310 4.27 9.59 -30.41
C LEU A 310 5.41 9.85 -29.43
N SER A 311 5.10 9.74 -28.14
CA SER A 311 6.09 9.73 -27.08
C SER A 311 7.20 8.70 -27.33
N LYS A 312 8.43 9.00 -26.89
CA LYS A 312 9.57 8.08 -27.01
C LYS A 312 9.39 6.80 -26.18
N ILE A 313 8.42 6.75 -25.27
CA ILE A 313 8.12 5.55 -24.47
C ILE A 313 7.80 4.34 -25.36
N PHE A 314 7.05 4.56 -26.46
CA PHE A 314 6.74 3.53 -27.46
C PHE A 314 7.99 3.01 -28.18
N LYS A 315 9.01 3.86 -28.36
CA LYS A 315 10.29 3.46 -28.95
C LYS A 315 11.15 2.70 -27.96
N TRP A 316 11.22 3.15 -26.71
CA TRP A 316 12.09 2.55 -25.70
C TRP A 316 11.60 1.19 -25.22
N TYR A 317 10.27 1.02 -25.13
CA TYR A 317 9.63 -0.21 -24.68
C TYR A 317 8.86 -0.91 -25.81
N LYS A 318 9.37 -0.81 -27.05
CA LYS A 318 8.71 -1.38 -28.24
C LYS A 318 8.24 -2.83 -28.03
N GLU A 319 9.12 -3.67 -27.48
CA GLU A 319 8.84 -5.09 -27.22
C GLU A 319 7.62 -5.31 -26.30
N ASP A 320 7.27 -4.34 -25.44
CA ASP A 320 6.13 -4.45 -24.52
C ASP A 320 4.81 -4.12 -25.20
N PHE A 321 4.81 -3.20 -26.17
CA PHE A 321 3.61 -2.77 -26.89
C PHE A 321 3.25 -3.70 -28.06
N GLY A 322 4.21 -4.48 -28.57
CA GLY A 322 3.96 -5.48 -29.61
C GLY A 322 5.13 -5.64 -30.58
N ASP A 323 5.18 -6.80 -31.24
CA ASP A 323 6.15 -7.10 -32.29
C ASP A 323 5.59 -6.88 -33.71
N THR A 324 4.29 -6.65 -33.83
CA THR A 324 3.55 -6.47 -35.09
C THR A 324 2.54 -5.32 -34.97
N ASP A 325 2.17 -4.70 -36.10
CA ASP A 325 1.20 -3.59 -36.19
C ASP A 325 -0.25 -3.98 -35.81
N GLU A 326 -0.48 -5.19 -35.27
CA GLU A 326 -1.81 -5.78 -35.03
C GLU A 326 -2.22 -5.82 -33.54
N LYS A 327 -1.36 -5.40 -32.61
CA LYS A 327 -1.67 -5.23 -31.17
C LYS A 327 -1.59 -3.76 -30.78
#